data_AF-A0A4R4KS75-F1
#
_entry.id   AF-A0A4R4KS75-F1
#
_cell.length_a   1.000
_cell.length_b   1.000
_cell.length_c   1.000
_cell.angle_alpha   90.00
_cell.angle_beta   90.00
_cell.angle_gamma   90.00
#
_symmetry.space_group_name_H-M   'P 1'
#
loop_
_entity.id
_entity.type
_entity.pdbx_description
1 polymer ?
#
loop_
_entity_poly.entity_id
_entity_poly.type
_entity_poly.pdbx_seq_one_letter_code
_entity_poly.pdbx_strand_id
1 'polypeptide(L)'
;MTLPTPEPVDFPPAEHWPTGAPPDCPTCERPTEVVFIGPATLADFTEVNVWRCRACPADWYIPVTRWPVTNGPNCPYCHDQGTCWAAHAPDVPGDLWSCEDGHEFVLTHEGIVITPGNEDLSEWAPVWPRSRRDRRDGDA
;
A
#
# COMPACT_ATOMS: atom_id res chain seq x y z
N MET A 1 21.40 3.68 34.00
CA MET A 1 20.23 3.13 33.29
C MET A 1 20.60 3.14 31.81
N THR A 2 20.83 1.97 31.23
CA THR A 2 21.16 1.85 29.80
C THR A 2 19.83 1.79 29.06
N LEU A 3 19.58 2.74 28.17
CA LEU A 3 18.42 2.67 27.28
C LEU A 3 18.57 1.41 26.41
N PRO A 4 17.53 0.58 26.24
CA PRO A 4 17.61 -0.55 25.32
C PRO A 4 17.92 -0.04 23.93
N THR A 5 18.85 -0.71 23.25
CA THR A 5 19.14 -0.47 21.84
C THR A 5 17.85 -0.76 21.05
N PRO A 6 17.38 0.16 20.19
CA PRO A 6 16.19 -0.10 19.38
C PRO A 6 16.47 -1.32 18.49
N GLU A 7 15.58 -2.30 18.52
CA GLU A 7 15.68 -3.45 17.64
C GLU A 7 15.64 -2.96 16.18
N PRO A 8 16.51 -3.50 15.30
CA PRO A 8 16.49 -3.13 13.90
C PRO A 8 15.09 -3.43 13.34
N VAL A 9 14.47 -2.40 12.78
CA VAL A 9 13.21 -2.56 12.07
C VAL A 9 13.54 -3.29 10.77
N ASP A 10 13.00 -4.49 10.61
CA ASP A 10 13.01 -5.17 9.32
C ASP A 10 12.06 -4.43 8.39
N PHE A 11 12.59 -3.39 7.73
CA PHE A 11 11.91 -2.81 6.59
C PHE A 11 12.06 -3.75 5.40
N PRO A 12 11.06 -3.82 4.51
CA PRO A 12 11.22 -4.43 3.20
C PRO A 12 12.44 -3.86 2.47
N PRO A 13 13.04 -4.63 1.55
CA PRO A 13 14.06 -4.11 0.64
C PRO A 13 13.59 -2.81 -0.04
N ALA A 14 14.48 -1.83 -0.19
CA ALA A 14 14.15 -0.50 -0.74
C ALA A 14 13.52 -0.56 -2.14
N GLU A 15 13.83 -1.60 -2.92
CA GLU A 15 13.23 -1.87 -4.22
C GLU A 15 11.72 -2.16 -4.16
N HIS A 16 11.21 -2.54 -3.00
CA HIS A 16 9.79 -2.80 -2.73
C HIS A 16 9.06 -1.61 -2.10
N TRP A 17 9.76 -0.51 -1.85
CA TRP A 17 9.14 0.67 -1.30
C TRP A 17 8.16 1.28 -2.32
N PRO A 18 7.14 2.05 -1.89
CA PRO A 18 6.21 2.74 -2.76
C PRO A 18 7.06 3.80 -3.42
N THR A 19 7.65 3.43 -4.55
CA THR A 19 8.49 4.30 -5.32
C THR A 19 7.57 5.34 -5.93
N GLY A 20 7.85 6.62 -5.68
CA GLY A 20 7.28 7.70 -6.49
C GLY A 20 7.64 7.58 -7.98
N ALA A 21 8.52 6.63 -8.34
CA ALA A 21 8.83 6.22 -9.70
C ALA A 21 8.15 4.89 -10.05
N PRO A 22 7.57 4.77 -11.27
CA PRO A 22 7.01 3.51 -11.75
C PRO A 22 8.11 2.47 -12.01
N PRO A 23 7.78 1.17 -12.00
CA PRO A 23 8.72 0.10 -12.32
C PRO A 23 9.12 0.13 -13.80
N ASP A 24 10.26 -0.48 -14.13
CA ASP A 24 10.68 -0.65 -15.52
C ASP A 24 9.74 -1.57 -16.30
N CYS A 25 9.51 -1.25 -17.58
CA CYS A 25 8.76 -2.14 -18.45
C CYS A 25 9.60 -3.40 -18.75
N PRO A 26 9.10 -4.62 -18.46
CA PRO A 26 9.87 -5.85 -18.66
C PRO A 26 10.07 -6.21 -20.14
N THR A 27 9.35 -5.56 -21.06
CA THR A 27 9.43 -5.84 -22.50
C THR A 27 10.44 -4.95 -23.23
N CYS A 28 10.55 -3.68 -22.85
CA CYS A 28 11.38 -2.71 -23.57
C CYS A 28 12.36 -1.94 -22.68
N GLU A 29 12.36 -2.18 -21.36
CA GLU A 29 13.26 -1.60 -20.37
C GLU A 29 13.28 -0.05 -20.38
N ARG A 30 12.16 0.57 -20.78
CA ARG A 30 12.00 2.03 -20.81
C ARG A 30 11.17 2.50 -19.59
N PRO A 31 11.79 3.14 -18.58
CA PRO A 31 11.11 3.55 -17.34
C PRO A 31 10.07 4.66 -17.51
N THR A 32 10.30 5.60 -18.44
CA THR A 32 9.54 6.87 -18.47
C THR A 32 8.14 6.79 -19.06
N GLU A 33 7.75 5.65 -19.60
CA GLU A 33 6.46 5.47 -20.30
C GLU A 33 5.55 4.47 -19.59
N VAL A 34 5.84 4.14 -18.34
CA VAL A 34 5.07 3.19 -17.55
C VAL A 34 4.00 3.91 -16.74
N VAL A 35 2.76 3.43 -16.83
CA VAL A 35 1.63 3.94 -16.07
C VAL A 35 0.94 2.84 -15.29
N PHE A 36 0.54 3.16 -14.08
CA PHE A 36 -0.35 2.32 -13.30
C PHE A 36 -1.77 2.41 -13.87
N ILE A 37 -2.41 1.26 -14.08
CA ILE A 37 -3.78 1.17 -14.61
C ILE A 37 -4.78 1.02 -13.46
N GLY A 38 -4.42 0.26 -12.43
CA GLY A 38 -5.31 -0.05 -11.31
C GLY A 38 -4.96 -1.37 -10.62
N PRO A 39 -5.54 -1.61 -9.43
CA PRO A 39 -5.47 -2.91 -8.78
C PRO A 39 -6.38 -3.91 -9.50
N ALA A 40 -6.01 -5.19 -9.45
CA ALA A 40 -6.83 -6.31 -9.93
C ALA A 40 -6.65 -7.54 -9.03
N THR A 41 -7.61 -8.45 -9.11
CA THR A 41 -7.54 -9.77 -8.47
C THR A 41 -7.53 -10.83 -9.55
N LEU A 42 -6.50 -11.68 -9.57
CA LEU A 42 -6.40 -12.81 -10.48
C LEU A 42 -7.34 -13.95 -10.06
N ALA A 43 -7.52 -14.94 -10.93
CA ALA A 43 -8.45 -16.06 -10.70
C ALA A 43 -8.07 -16.94 -9.49
N ASP A 44 -6.81 -16.90 -9.07
CA ASP A 44 -6.28 -17.57 -7.88
C ASP A 44 -6.36 -16.71 -6.61
N PHE A 45 -7.10 -15.60 -6.66
CA PHE A 45 -7.24 -14.61 -5.60
C PHE A 45 -5.97 -13.79 -5.30
N THR A 46 -4.94 -13.86 -6.14
CA THR A 46 -3.76 -13.00 -5.99
C THR A 46 -4.13 -11.55 -6.31
N GLU A 47 -3.89 -10.65 -5.36
CA GLU A 47 -3.97 -9.20 -5.57
C GLU A 47 -2.75 -8.72 -6.36
N VAL A 48 -2.97 -7.99 -7.45
CA VAL A 48 -1.92 -7.47 -8.33
C VAL A 48 -2.15 -6.01 -8.68
N ASN A 49 -1.06 -5.29 -8.89
CA ASN A 49 -1.07 -3.99 -9.55
C ASN A 49 -0.88 -4.19 -11.05
N VAL A 50 -1.80 -3.62 -11.85
CA VAL A 50 -1.74 -3.67 -13.31
C VAL A 50 -1.00 -2.44 -13.82
N TRP A 51 0.00 -2.68 -14.67
CA TRP A 51 0.84 -1.65 -15.27
C TRP A 51 0.78 -1.75 -16.79
N ARG A 52 0.90 -0.60 -17.47
CA ARG A 52 0.99 -0.50 -18.93
C ARG A 52 2.17 0.35 -19.33
N CYS A 53 2.90 -0.12 -20.34
CA CYS A 53 3.90 0.68 -21.03
C CYS A 53 3.24 1.39 -22.22
N ARG A 54 3.37 2.71 -22.30
CA ARG A 54 2.90 3.51 -23.45
C ARG A 54 3.81 3.39 -24.66
N ALA A 55 5.08 3.01 -24.48
CA ALA A 55 6.04 2.88 -25.58
C ALA A 55 5.86 1.58 -26.40
N CYS A 56 5.60 0.44 -25.74
CA CYS A 56 5.45 -0.87 -26.40
C CYS A 56 4.06 -1.51 -26.22
N PRO A 57 3.04 -0.72 -25.85
CA PRO A 57 1.72 -1.14 -25.36
C PRO A 57 1.58 -2.43 -24.54
N ALA A 58 2.64 -2.90 -23.87
CA ALA A 58 2.58 -4.12 -23.08
C ALA A 58 1.97 -3.86 -21.69
N ASP A 59 1.12 -4.78 -21.26
CA ASP A 59 0.56 -4.83 -19.91
C ASP A 59 1.28 -5.91 -19.10
N TRP A 60 1.51 -5.65 -17.81
CA TRP A 60 2.02 -6.66 -16.88
C TRP A 60 1.47 -6.45 -15.47
N TYR A 61 1.70 -7.46 -14.63
CA TYR A 61 1.17 -7.55 -13.29
C TYR A 61 2.31 -7.65 -12.30
N ILE A 62 2.25 -6.87 -11.22
CA ILE A 62 3.14 -7.00 -10.08
C ILE A 62 2.29 -7.41 -8.87
N PRO A 63 2.57 -8.56 -8.23
CA PRO A 63 1.85 -8.96 -7.03
C PRO A 63 1.94 -7.91 -5.91
N VAL A 64 0.82 -7.62 -5.28
CA VAL A 64 0.80 -6.82 -4.05
C VAL A 64 1.44 -7.66 -2.96
N THR A 65 2.58 -7.22 -2.45
CA THR A 65 3.31 -7.94 -1.40
C THR A 65 3.13 -7.20 -0.09
N ARG A 66 2.68 -7.91 0.95
CA ARG A 66 2.53 -7.35 2.30
C ARG A 66 3.71 -7.79 3.17
N TRP A 67 4.43 -6.83 3.74
CA TRP A 67 5.60 -7.06 4.56
C TRP A 67 5.28 -6.78 6.03
N PRO A 68 5.38 -7.77 6.93
CA PRO A 68 5.24 -7.54 8.36
C PRO A 68 6.31 -6.56 8.85
N VAL A 69 5.92 -5.51 9.56
CA VAL A 69 6.88 -4.55 10.13
C VAL A 69 6.69 -4.51 11.64
N THR A 70 7.71 -4.96 12.37
CA THR A 70 7.68 -5.06 13.85
C THR A 70 7.54 -3.73 14.58
N ASN A 71 7.88 -2.62 13.93
CA ASN A 71 7.68 -1.25 14.42
C ASN A 71 6.83 -0.42 13.44
N GLY A 72 5.84 -1.05 12.81
CA GLY A 72 4.84 -0.37 11.99
C GLY A 72 3.88 0.50 12.82
N PRO A 73 3.05 1.33 12.18
CA PRO A 73 1.97 2.03 12.86
C PRO A 73 0.97 1.04 13.45
N ASN A 74 0.44 1.38 14.62
CA ASN A 74 -0.66 0.61 15.21
C ASN A 74 -1.88 0.67 14.30
N CYS A 75 -2.59 -0.45 14.18
CA CYS A 75 -3.89 -0.44 13.52
C CYS A 75 -4.83 0.57 14.23
N PRO A 76 -5.47 1.52 13.51
CA PRO A 76 -6.35 2.51 14.13
C PRO A 76 -7.60 1.89 14.77
N TYR A 77 -7.91 0.65 14.41
CA TYR A 77 -9.07 -0.10 14.88
C TYR A 77 -8.76 -1.08 16.01
N CYS A 78 -7.64 -1.81 15.88
CA CYS A 78 -7.26 -2.87 16.83
C CYS A 78 -6.27 -2.37 17.88
N HIS A 79 -5.59 -1.25 17.60
CA HIS A 79 -4.50 -0.69 18.39
C HIS A 79 -3.31 -1.62 18.60
N ASP A 80 -3.18 -2.65 17.76
CA ASP A 80 -2.10 -3.63 17.77
C ASP A 80 -0.98 -3.27 16.76
N GLN A 81 0.24 -3.74 17.03
CA GLN A 81 1.48 -3.51 16.28
C GLN A 81 1.71 -4.52 15.15
N GLY A 82 0.90 -5.57 15.04
CA GLY A 82 0.96 -6.58 13.98
C GLY A 82 0.47 -6.05 12.63
N THR A 83 1.08 -4.99 12.11
CA THR A 83 0.73 -4.41 10.82
C THR A 83 1.74 -4.76 9.73
N CYS A 84 1.20 -5.03 8.55
CA CYS A 84 1.94 -5.30 7.35
C CYS A 84 1.81 -4.10 6.40
N TRP A 85 2.92 -3.70 5.82
CA TRP A 85 2.97 -2.68 4.79
C TRP A 85 2.79 -3.28 3.40
N ALA A 86 1.94 -2.67 2.57
CA ALA A 86 1.77 -3.08 1.18
C ALA A 86 2.82 -2.40 0.29
N ALA A 87 3.77 -3.19 -0.19
CA ALA A 87 4.78 -2.78 -1.15
C ALA A 87 4.13 -2.39 -2.49
N HIS A 88 4.62 -1.30 -3.08
CA HIS A 88 4.14 -0.73 -4.35
C HIS A 88 2.62 -0.52 -4.41
N ALA A 89 2.07 0.39 -3.59
CA ALA A 89 0.67 0.81 -3.69
C ALA A 89 0.55 2.20 -4.37
N PRO A 90 0.69 2.29 -5.71
CA PRO A 90 0.73 3.57 -6.41
C PRO A 90 -0.61 4.31 -6.48
N ASP A 91 -1.70 3.62 -6.12
CA ASP A 91 -3.04 4.17 -5.99
C ASP A 91 -3.26 4.95 -4.69
N VAL A 92 -2.30 4.89 -3.77
CA VAL A 92 -2.33 5.67 -2.54
C VAL A 92 -1.14 6.64 -2.49
N PRO A 93 -1.35 7.92 -2.07
CA PRO A 93 -0.28 8.91 -1.96
C PRO A 93 0.58 8.75 -0.69
N GLY A 94 0.51 7.60 -0.02
CA GLY A 94 1.21 7.32 1.22
C GLY A 94 1.49 5.83 1.39
N ASP A 95 1.89 5.44 2.59
CA ASP A 95 2.16 4.04 2.91
C ASP A 95 0.85 3.32 3.20
N LEU A 96 0.47 2.33 2.38
CA LEU A 96 -0.68 1.47 2.66
C LEU A 96 -0.30 0.40 3.69
N TRP A 97 -1.08 0.30 4.74
CA TRP A 97 -0.92 -0.65 5.83
C TRP A 97 -2.15 -1.52 6.00
N SER A 98 -1.94 -2.70 6.57
CA SER A 98 -3.00 -3.63 6.93
C SER A 98 -2.68 -4.39 8.21
N CYS A 99 -3.68 -4.78 9.00
CA CYS A 99 -3.47 -5.70 10.13
C CYS A 99 -3.94 -7.13 9.82
N GLU A 100 -3.67 -8.06 10.73
CA GLU A 100 -4.09 -9.47 10.62
C GLU A 100 -5.62 -9.65 10.51
N ASP A 101 -6.40 -8.73 11.10
CA ASP A 101 -7.86 -8.71 10.99
C ASP A 101 -8.38 -8.14 9.66
N GLY A 102 -7.47 -7.70 8.77
CA GLY A 102 -7.79 -7.21 7.44
C GLY A 102 -8.19 -5.73 7.36
N HIS A 103 -8.02 -4.95 8.43
CA HIS A 103 -8.21 -3.49 8.36
C HIS A 103 -7.12 -2.84 7.55
N GLU A 104 -7.48 -2.00 6.59
CA GLU A 104 -6.55 -1.22 5.80
C GLU A 104 -6.58 0.25 6.19
N PHE A 105 -5.42 0.90 6.13
CA PHE A 105 -5.27 2.34 6.37
C PHE A 105 -4.02 2.87 5.67
N VAL A 106 -4.01 4.17 5.37
CA VAL A 106 -2.84 4.85 4.79
C VAL A 106 -2.20 5.75 5.83
N LEU A 107 -0.87 5.67 5.93
CA LEU A 107 -0.06 6.62 6.68
C LEU A 107 0.58 7.59 5.69
N THR A 108 0.23 8.88 5.78
CA THR A 108 0.83 9.90 4.92
C THR A 108 2.22 10.31 5.43
N HIS A 109 2.99 10.96 4.57
CA HIS A 109 4.29 11.56 4.95
C HIS A 109 4.20 12.61 6.07
N GLU A 110 3.00 13.15 6.33
CA GLU A 110 2.73 14.14 7.39
C GLU A 110 2.40 13.46 8.72
N GLY A 111 2.39 12.12 8.75
CA GLY A 111 1.99 11.33 9.91
C GLY A 111 0.48 11.24 10.11
N ILE A 112 -0.31 11.55 9.08
CA ILE A 112 -1.77 11.47 9.14
C ILE A 112 -2.21 10.04 8.81
N VAL A 113 -3.10 9.48 9.63
CA VAL A 113 -3.72 8.18 9.38
C VAL A 113 -5.07 8.38 8.69
N ILE A 114 -5.17 7.90 7.46
CA ILE A 114 -6.39 7.89 6.65
C ILE A 114 -6.94 6.47 6.67
N THR A 115 -8.22 6.34 6.98
CA THR A 115 -8.96 5.09 6.99
C THR A 115 -10.21 5.21 6.11
N PRO A 116 -10.87 4.10 5.75
CA PRO A 116 -12.06 4.13 4.92
C PRO A 116 -13.21 4.98 5.46
N GLY A 117 -13.22 5.33 6.75
CA GLY A 117 -14.28 6.16 7.36
C GLY A 117 -13.94 7.65 7.48
N ASN A 118 -12.70 8.07 7.22
CA ASN A 118 -12.27 9.47 7.35
C ASN A 118 -11.64 10.05 6.08
N GLU A 119 -11.83 9.36 4.95
CA GLU A 119 -11.40 9.75 3.61
C GLU A 119 -11.85 11.18 3.23
N ASP A 120 -13.05 11.61 3.67
CA ASP A 120 -13.62 12.94 3.44
C ASP A 120 -12.78 14.10 4.01
N LEU A 121 -11.81 13.82 4.89
CA LEU A 121 -10.89 14.83 5.42
C LEU A 121 -9.75 15.16 4.46
N SER A 122 -9.65 14.50 3.30
CA SER A 122 -8.58 14.74 2.32
C SER A 122 -9.06 14.55 0.89
N GLU A 123 -8.92 15.57 0.06
CA GLU A 123 -9.30 15.53 -1.37
C GLU A 123 -8.48 14.50 -2.20
N TRP A 124 -7.42 13.94 -1.60
CA TRP A 124 -6.52 12.92 -2.15
C TRP A 124 -6.64 11.56 -1.46
N ALA A 125 -7.63 11.37 -0.57
CA ALA A 125 -7.77 10.11 0.16
C ALA A 125 -8.02 8.93 -0.81
N PRO A 126 -7.51 7.73 -0.48
CA PRO A 126 -7.85 6.53 -1.23
C PRO A 126 -9.36 6.33 -1.23
N VAL A 127 -9.91 5.82 -2.33
CA VAL A 127 -11.32 5.42 -2.39
C VAL A 127 -11.40 3.94 -2.08
N TRP A 128 -11.84 3.60 -0.86
CA TRP A 128 -12.00 2.20 -0.48
C TRP A 128 -13.33 1.62 -0.98
N PRO A 129 -13.31 0.41 -1.60
CA PRO A 129 -14.54 -0.31 -1.89
C PRO A 129 -15.26 -0.67 -0.59
N ARG A 130 -16.59 -0.70 -0.61
CA ARG A 130 -17.43 -1.01 0.57
C ARG A 130 -17.06 -2.32 1.26
N SER A 131 -16.55 -3.29 0.51
CA SER A 131 -16.11 -4.58 1.05
C SER A 131 -14.89 -4.49 1.96
N ARG A 132 -14.14 -3.39 1.93
CA ARG A 132 -12.95 -3.15 2.75
C ARG A 132 -13.19 -2.18 3.92
N ARG A 133 -14.44 -1.78 4.15
CA ARG A 133 -14.82 -0.93 5.29
C ARG A 133 -15.09 -1.77 6.52
N ASP A 134 -14.57 -1.35 7.67
CA ASP A 134 -15.00 -1.84 8.97
C ASP A 134 -16.37 -1.24 9.31
N ARG A 135 -17.14 -1.92 10.17
CA ARG A 135 -18.44 -1.41 10.65
C ARG A 135 -18.31 -0.06 11.38
N ARG A 136 -17.12 0.26 11.88
CA ARG A 136 -16.80 1.52 12.56
C ARG A 136 -16.58 2.69 11.60
N ASP A 137 -16.47 2.44 10.29
CA ASP A 137 -16.19 3.48 9.28
C ASP A 137 -17.40 4.33 8.92
N GLY A 138 -18.59 3.93 9.35
CA GLY A 138 -19.84 4.59 8.96
C GLY A 138 -20.20 4.32 7.49
N ASP A 139 -21.44 4.69 7.14
CA ASP A 139 -21.94 4.67 5.76
C ASP A 139 -21.70 6.06 5.14
N ALA A 140 -20.52 6.31 4.58
CA ALA A 140 -20.33 7.47 3.71
C ALA A 140 -21.08 7.27 2.37
#